data_AF-A0A9P8KYD0-F1
#
_entry.id   AF-A0A9P8KYD0-F1
#
_cell.length_a   1.000
_cell.length_b   1.000
_cell.length_c   1.000
_cell.angle_alpha   90.00
_cell.angle_beta   90.00
_cell.angle_gamma   90.00
#
_symmetry.space_group_name_H-M   'P 1'
#
loop_
_entity.id
_entity.type
_entity.pdbx_description
1 polymer ?
#
loop_
_entity_poly.entity_id
_entity_poly.type
_entity_poly.pdbx_seq_one_letter_code
_entity_poly.pdbx_strand_id
1 'polypeptide(L)'
;MATESKKRLALAIIDFLSTCVNDGTFPSDERESIEVAQSCIAESFGVDPNDKAAVGDALGGANLMTIYGVYEKLKDRGPKPPNPRPGSTATAASPTAPAPAQKQEAEALKGQGNSAMAKKDYATAITLYTKALELVPQNPIYLSNRAAAYSASLKHEQAKADAQAAVEADPKYTKAWSRLGLAKFALGDAKGSMEAYQKGIDFEGSGGSEAMRKGYETAKKRVEEEGSVDDIDNIGSARSGGVPGGGGFGGMPDLSGLASMLGGGAGGGPPDLSSLMSNPMFSSAAQSLMNNPELLGSLMSNPRLREMADSFGSGGRGGGGMPDIASLMSDPGMAEIITTSAKSKVKSSTQRAIRAKVAEQFPLLAPHLDEIMPKKSQLDVVKVDRTTLYLSSSTPLFFQPPHSPNLLPHLLLVHKFPAAFPHITVDRGAIRFVLSGASLMIPGLISPGGWVPEGEEAIGKGEVVVVRAEGKEEVCAVGVLSVGTGEMRGLKKGVAVEGGHMLGDGLWRFGVEGLGG
;
A
#
# COMPACT_ATOMS: atom_id res chain seq x y z
N MET A 1 30.71 19.09 21.61
CA MET A 1 31.38 18.32 22.69
C MET A 1 30.65 17.01 22.90
N ALA A 2 31.38 15.89 23.05
CA ALA A 2 30.77 14.57 23.31
C ALA A 2 30.03 14.57 24.67
N THR A 3 28.89 13.90 24.73
CA THR A 3 28.11 13.76 25.98
C THR A 3 28.86 12.87 26.98
N GLU A 4 28.59 13.04 28.27
CA GLU A 4 29.27 12.30 29.34
C GLU A 4 29.19 10.77 29.17
N SER A 5 28.03 10.27 28.72
CA SER A 5 27.84 8.84 28.40
C SER A 5 28.72 8.36 27.24
N LYS A 6 28.97 9.23 26.23
CA LYS A 6 29.84 8.90 25.10
C LYS A 6 31.31 8.91 25.50
N LYS A 7 31.71 9.82 26.40
CA LYS A 7 33.06 9.85 26.98
C LYS A 7 33.35 8.60 27.82
N ARG A 8 32.39 8.19 28.66
CA ARG A 8 32.48 6.95 29.46
C ARG A 8 32.60 5.69 28.60
N LEU A 9 31.82 5.60 27.52
CA LEU A 9 31.92 4.48 26.58
C LEU A 9 33.25 4.47 25.82
N ALA A 10 33.78 5.64 25.43
CA ALA A 10 35.08 5.74 24.79
C ALA A 10 36.20 5.23 25.70
N LEU A 11 36.18 5.58 26.99
CA LEU A 11 37.13 5.06 27.98
C LEU A 11 37.00 3.53 28.16
N ALA A 12 35.78 2.99 28.16
CA ALA A 12 35.54 1.54 28.24
C ALA A 12 36.10 0.76 27.03
N ILE A 13 36.02 1.35 25.84
CA ILE A 13 36.57 0.75 24.60
C ILE A 13 38.10 0.79 24.63
N ILE A 14 38.68 1.91 25.09
CA ILE A 14 40.14 2.05 25.20
C ILE A 14 40.69 1.03 26.21
N ASP A 15 40.05 0.85 27.37
CA ASP A 15 40.40 -0.15 28.39
C ASP A 15 40.33 -1.60 27.85
N PHE A 16 39.29 -1.91 27.08
CA PHE A 16 39.16 -3.20 26.41
C PHE A 16 40.28 -3.47 25.40
N LEU A 17 40.60 -2.49 24.55
CA LEU A 17 41.71 -2.60 23.59
C LEU A 17 43.05 -2.79 24.30
N SER A 18 43.27 -2.10 25.43
CA SER A 18 44.48 -2.26 26.25
C SER A 18 44.55 -3.66 26.84
N THR A 19 43.43 -4.22 27.25
CA THR A 19 43.36 -5.60 27.76
C THR A 19 43.71 -6.62 26.67
N CYS A 20 43.15 -6.44 25.46
CA CYS A 20 43.40 -7.31 24.30
C CYS A 20 44.86 -7.26 23.79
N VAL A 21 45.53 -6.12 23.96
CA VAL A 21 46.97 -6.01 23.67
C VAL A 21 47.82 -6.75 24.71
N ASN A 22 47.38 -6.77 25.97
CA ASN A 22 48.12 -7.38 27.08
C ASN A 22 47.84 -8.88 27.25
N ASP A 23 46.67 -9.38 26.82
CA ASP A 23 46.31 -10.80 26.88
C ASP A 23 46.79 -11.61 25.66
N GLY A 24 47.39 -10.94 24.67
CA GLY A 24 47.93 -11.56 23.46
C GLY A 24 46.88 -11.89 22.40
N THR A 25 45.68 -11.28 22.48
CA THR A 25 44.64 -11.44 21.45
C THR A 25 45.09 -10.92 20.09
N PHE A 26 45.97 -9.93 20.05
CA PHE A 26 46.55 -9.40 18.82
C PHE A 26 47.99 -9.88 18.58
N PRO A 27 48.37 -10.11 17.30
CA PRO A 27 49.76 -10.31 16.89
C PRO A 27 50.66 -9.15 17.34
N SER A 28 51.93 -9.45 17.68
CA SER A 28 52.86 -8.44 18.25
C SER A 28 53.17 -7.27 17.31
N ASP A 29 53.01 -7.46 16.00
CA ASP A 29 53.16 -6.48 14.93
C ASP A 29 51.96 -5.51 14.80
N GLU A 30 50.80 -5.85 15.37
CA GLU A 30 49.61 -4.98 15.34
C GLU A 30 49.50 -4.08 16.58
N ARG A 31 50.33 -4.31 17.60
CA ARG A 31 50.33 -3.57 18.87
C ARG A 31 50.42 -2.06 18.68
N GLU A 32 51.37 -1.60 17.87
CA GLU A 32 51.56 -0.17 17.59
C GLU A 32 50.33 0.43 16.89
N SER A 33 49.68 -0.34 16.01
CA SER A 33 48.47 0.11 15.31
C SER A 33 47.29 0.26 16.26
N ILE A 34 47.18 -0.61 17.28
CA ILE A 34 46.13 -0.53 18.30
C ILE A 34 46.39 0.64 19.25
N GLU A 35 47.63 0.91 19.64
CA GLU A 35 48.01 2.06 20.48
C GLU A 35 47.71 3.40 19.76
N VAL A 36 47.93 3.47 18.45
CA VAL A 36 47.51 4.62 17.61
C VAL A 36 45.98 4.78 17.61
N ALA A 37 45.23 3.67 17.45
CA ALA A 37 43.77 3.71 17.46
C ALA A 37 43.21 4.20 18.81
N GLN A 38 43.80 3.78 19.92
CA GLN A 38 43.44 4.26 21.27
C GLN A 38 43.66 5.76 21.42
N SER A 39 44.79 6.27 20.91
CA SER A 39 45.13 7.69 20.92
C SER A 39 44.14 8.52 20.10
N CYS A 40 43.77 8.04 18.91
CA CYS A 40 42.76 8.69 18.07
C CYS A 40 41.37 8.73 18.74
N ILE A 41 40.97 7.66 19.45
CA ILE A 41 39.70 7.62 20.19
C ILE A 41 39.77 8.58 21.38
N ALA A 42 40.87 8.60 22.12
CA ALA A 42 41.07 9.52 23.25
C ALA A 42 40.94 10.98 22.83
N GLU A 43 41.62 11.37 21.75
CA GLU A 43 41.60 12.73 21.21
C GLU A 43 40.22 13.11 20.66
N SER A 44 39.59 12.20 19.91
CA SER A 44 38.27 12.45 19.31
C SER A 44 37.16 12.68 20.34
N PHE A 45 37.26 12.04 21.51
CA PHE A 45 36.27 12.16 22.57
C PHE A 45 36.71 13.10 23.71
N GLY A 46 37.95 13.61 23.67
CA GLY A 46 38.53 14.47 24.69
C GLY A 46 38.58 13.79 26.05
N VAL A 47 39.06 12.55 26.07
CA VAL A 47 39.17 11.70 27.26
C VAL A 47 40.63 11.30 27.48
N ASP A 48 41.07 11.21 28.73
CA ASP A 48 42.43 10.78 29.08
C ASP A 48 42.43 9.29 29.45
N PRO A 49 43.06 8.41 28.65
CA PRO A 49 43.18 6.98 28.93
C PRO A 49 43.97 6.64 30.21
N ASN A 50 44.80 7.57 30.68
CA ASN A 50 45.68 7.35 31.83
C ASN A 50 45.02 7.73 33.16
N ASP A 51 43.84 8.37 33.13
CA ASP A 51 43.07 8.70 34.33
C ASP A 51 42.32 7.45 34.83
N LYS A 52 42.99 6.70 35.72
CA LYS A 52 42.44 5.49 36.33
C LYS A 52 41.16 5.72 37.15
N ALA A 53 40.92 6.94 37.65
CA ALA A 53 39.71 7.27 38.38
C ALA A 53 38.53 7.46 37.41
N ALA A 54 38.74 8.14 36.28
CA ALA A 54 37.74 8.31 35.24
C ALA A 54 37.40 7.00 34.52
N VAL A 55 38.38 6.12 34.28
CA VAL A 55 38.15 4.76 33.73
C VAL A 55 37.37 3.89 34.72
N GLY A 56 37.70 3.97 36.01
CA GLY A 56 36.96 3.26 37.07
C GLY A 56 35.51 3.74 37.23
N ASP A 57 35.27 5.05 37.19
CA ASP A 57 33.93 5.65 37.31
C ASP A 57 33.08 5.42 36.04
N ALA A 58 33.70 5.36 34.86
CA ALA A 58 33.03 5.04 33.60
C ALA A 58 32.46 3.62 33.55
N LEU A 59 33.15 2.69 34.23
CA LEU A 59 32.88 1.25 34.19
C LEU A 59 32.13 0.75 35.44
N GLY A 60 32.03 1.55 36.50
CA GLY A 60 31.32 1.19 37.74
C GLY A 60 31.87 -0.08 38.41
N GLY A 61 33.14 -0.42 38.18
CA GLY A 61 33.79 -1.64 38.66
C GLY A 61 33.63 -2.90 37.77
N ALA A 62 32.98 -2.80 36.60
CA ALA A 62 32.82 -3.92 35.66
C ALA A 62 33.46 -3.60 34.29
N ASN A 63 34.29 -4.50 33.75
CA ASN A 63 34.89 -4.29 32.43
C ASN A 63 33.88 -4.57 31.29
N LEU A 64 34.14 -4.01 30.10
CA LEU A 64 33.24 -4.07 28.94
C LEU A 64 32.91 -5.52 28.53
N MET A 65 33.86 -6.45 28.71
CA MET A 65 33.67 -7.88 28.46
C MET A 65 32.69 -8.53 29.43
N THR A 66 32.73 -8.16 30.71
CA THR A 66 31.77 -8.66 31.71
C THR A 66 30.38 -8.12 31.43
N ILE A 67 30.27 -6.84 31.07
CA ILE A 67 28.98 -6.22 30.70
C ILE A 67 28.41 -6.91 29.44
N TYR A 68 29.26 -7.18 28.45
CA TYR A 68 28.87 -7.92 27.25
C TYR A 68 28.47 -9.36 27.55
N GLY A 69 29.22 -10.07 28.41
CA GLY A 69 28.88 -11.44 28.82
C GLY A 69 27.60 -11.53 29.67
N VAL A 70 27.28 -10.50 30.46
CA VAL A 70 25.99 -10.37 31.14
C VAL A 70 24.88 -10.12 30.13
N TYR A 71 25.11 -9.29 29.11
CA TYR A 71 24.21 -9.13 27.98
C TYR A 71 23.99 -10.44 27.22
N GLU A 72 25.03 -11.24 26.95
CA GLU A 72 24.90 -12.57 26.34
C GLU A 72 24.08 -13.52 27.22
N LYS A 73 24.35 -13.57 28.53
CA LYS A 73 23.61 -14.42 29.47
C LYS A 73 22.16 -14.00 29.68
N LEU A 74 21.85 -12.71 29.57
CA LEU A 74 20.50 -12.17 29.66
C LEU A 74 19.73 -12.32 28.34
N LYS A 75 20.43 -12.21 27.21
CA LYS A 75 19.89 -12.50 25.88
C LYS A 75 19.43 -13.96 25.76
N ASP A 76 20.14 -14.89 26.40
CA ASP A 76 19.77 -16.31 26.42
C ASP A 76 18.70 -16.68 27.47
N ARG A 77 18.35 -15.75 28.38
CA ARG A 77 17.27 -15.95 29.36
C ARG A 77 16.07 -15.07 29.02
N GLY A 78 15.29 -15.51 28.03
CA GLY A 78 13.91 -15.04 27.83
C GLY A 78 13.02 -15.31 29.06
N PRO A 79 11.86 -14.62 29.20
CA PRO A 79 11.02 -14.69 30.39
C PRO A 79 10.48 -16.11 30.58
N LYS A 80 10.67 -16.66 31.80
CA LYS A 80 10.35 -18.03 32.15
C LYS A 80 8.83 -18.24 32.29
N PRO A 81 8.19 -19.16 31.55
CA PRO A 81 6.84 -19.64 31.83
C PRO A 81 6.85 -20.81 32.84
N PRO A 82 5.72 -21.10 33.53
CA PRO A 82 5.60 -22.26 34.41
C PRO A 82 5.53 -23.58 33.62
N ASN A 83 6.03 -24.66 34.24
CA ASN A 83 6.34 -25.98 33.67
C ASN A 83 5.28 -26.62 32.73
N PRO A 84 5.70 -27.39 31.71
CA PRO A 84 4.82 -28.17 30.84
C PRO A 84 4.62 -29.64 31.30
N ARG A 85 3.50 -30.25 30.90
CA ARG A 85 3.32 -31.72 30.84
C ARG A 85 3.55 -32.22 29.40
N PRO A 86 4.11 -33.43 29.20
CA PRO A 86 4.75 -33.82 27.94
C PRO A 86 3.83 -34.60 26.98
N GLY A 87 4.02 -34.40 25.68
CA GLY A 87 3.52 -35.32 24.65
C GLY A 87 3.56 -34.79 23.20
N SER A 88 4.66 -35.11 22.49
CA SER A 88 4.80 -35.28 21.03
C SER A 88 4.43 -34.12 20.07
N THR A 89 5.39 -33.31 19.62
CA THR A 89 6.22 -33.43 18.38
C THR A 89 5.47 -33.23 17.05
N ALA A 90 5.64 -32.04 16.43
CA ALA A 90 6.27 -31.87 15.11
C ALA A 90 6.36 -30.37 14.74
N THR A 91 7.58 -29.85 14.88
CA THR A 91 8.26 -28.73 14.20
C THR A 91 7.51 -27.81 13.21
N ALA A 92 7.60 -26.50 13.47
CA ALA A 92 7.86 -25.46 12.47
C ALA A 92 8.72 -24.34 13.10
N ALA A 93 9.82 -23.99 12.43
CA ALA A 93 10.85 -23.05 12.88
C ALA A 93 10.45 -21.56 12.69
N SER A 94 11.06 -20.68 13.50
CA SER A 94 11.03 -19.21 13.37
C SER A 94 12.27 -18.58 14.05
N PRO A 95 12.70 -17.36 13.66
CA PRO A 95 14.05 -17.12 13.15
C PRO A 95 15.03 -16.45 14.14
N THR A 96 16.28 -16.89 14.09
CA THR A 96 17.47 -16.34 14.75
C THR A 96 18.08 -15.16 13.99
N ALA A 97 18.66 -14.18 14.70
CA ALA A 97 19.40 -13.07 14.09
C ALA A 97 20.61 -13.58 13.26
N PRO A 98 20.91 -12.98 12.08
CA PRO A 98 21.91 -13.52 11.16
C PRO A 98 23.34 -13.40 11.69
N ALA A 99 24.13 -14.46 11.47
CA ALA A 99 25.51 -14.60 11.91
C ALA A 99 26.44 -13.56 11.24
N PRO A 100 27.58 -13.19 11.85
CA PRO A 100 28.52 -12.19 11.30
C PRO A 100 28.97 -12.49 9.85
N ALA A 101 29.16 -13.77 9.52
CA ALA A 101 29.49 -14.21 8.17
C ALA A 101 28.37 -13.91 7.15
N GLN A 102 27.10 -14.10 7.54
CA GLN A 102 25.93 -13.80 6.68
C GLN A 102 25.80 -12.30 6.42
N LYS A 103 26.16 -11.45 7.39
CA LYS A 103 26.20 -9.99 7.19
C LYS A 103 27.29 -9.57 6.21
N GLN A 104 28.48 -10.18 6.29
CA GLN A 104 29.56 -9.89 5.35
C GLN A 104 29.22 -10.34 3.91
N GLU A 105 28.60 -11.52 3.78
CA GLU A 105 28.12 -12.01 2.49
C GLU A 105 27.00 -11.14 1.90
N ALA A 106 26.05 -10.69 2.72
CA ALA A 106 24.99 -9.77 2.29
C ALA A 106 25.55 -8.41 1.81
N GLU A 107 26.58 -7.90 2.47
CA GLU A 107 27.27 -6.67 2.06
C GLU A 107 28.00 -6.85 0.71
N ALA A 108 28.60 -8.02 0.46
CA ALA A 108 29.22 -8.35 -0.82
C ALA A 108 28.16 -8.44 -1.95
N LEU A 109 27.02 -9.08 -1.69
CA LEU A 109 25.89 -9.15 -2.62
C LEU A 109 25.33 -7.76 -2.94
N LYS A 110 25.20 -6.89 -1.93
CA LYS A 110 24.84 -5.47 -2.13
C LYS A 110 25.85 -4.76 -3.05
N GLY A 111 27.15 -4.97 -2.83
CA GLY A 111 28.21 -4.40 -3.67
C GLY A 111 28.12 -4.84 -5.14
N GLN A 112 27.82 -6.11 -5.38
CA GLN A 112 27.57 -6.65 -6.72
C GLN A 112 26.28 -6.06 -7.32
N GLY A 113 25.20 -5.96 -6.53
CA GLY A 113 23.94 -5.35 -6.94
C GLY A 113 24.12 -3.88 -7.37
N ASN A 114 24.89 -3.12 -6.61
CA ASN A 114 25.25 -1.73 -6.96
C ASN A 114 26.04 -1.67 -8.28
N SER A 115 26.93 -2.62 -8.52
CA SER A 115 27.67 -2.71 -9.79
C SER A 115 26.74 -3.04 -10.97
N ALA A 116 25.74 -3.90 -10.78
CA ALA A 116 24.71 -4.18 -11.78
C ALA A 116 23.83 -2.95 -12.04
N MET A 117 23.45 -2.20 -10.99
CA MET A 117 22.72 -0.93 -11.12
C MET A 117 23.50 0.10 -11.96
N ALA A 118 24.81 0.23 -11.74
CA ALA A 118 25.66 1.12 -12.53
C ALA A 118 25.70 0.73 -14.02
N LYS A 119 25.60 -0.56 -14.33
CA LYS A 119 25.49 -1.11 -15.69
C LYS A 119 24.08 -1.06 -16.28
N LYS A 120 23.10 -0.53 -15.53
CA LYS A 120 21.66 -0.55 -15.88
C LYS A 120 21.07 -1.96 -16.04
N ASP A 121 21.74 -2.98 -15.50
CA ASP A 121 21.21 -4.34 -15.44
C ASP A 121 20.35 -4.49 -14.17
N TYR A 122 19.13 -3.98 -14.27
CA TYR A 122 18.22 -3.91 -13.13
C TYR A 122 17.71 -5.28 -12.70
N ALA A 123 17.59 -6.25 -13.61
CA ALA A 123 17.14 -7.60 -13.30
C ALA A 123 18.16 -8.34 -12.41
N THR A 124 19.44 -8.25 -12.77
CA THR A 124 20.53 -8.81 -11.95
C THR A 124 20.64 -8.07 -10.61
N ALA A 125 20.51 -6.74 -10.60
CA ALA A 125 20.51 -5.96 -9.35
C ALA A 125 19.40 -6.39 -8.39
N ILE A 126 18.15 -6.55 -8.88
CA ILE A 126 17.02 -7.03 -8.07
C ILE A 126 17.31 -8.40 -7.46
N THR A 127 17.87 -9.32 -8.26
CA THR A 127 18.22 -10.67 -7.81
C THR A 127 19.27 -10.63 -6.70
N LEU A 128 20.32 -9.82 -6.87
CA LEU A 128 21.40 -9.70 -5.89
C LEU A 128 20.94 -9.05 -4.58
N TYR A 129 20.12 -8.00 -4.63
CA TYR A 129 19.54 -7.40 -3.42
C TYR A 129 18.55 -8.35 -2.72
N THR A 130 17.83 -9.17 -3.48
CA THR A 130 16.93 -10.18 -2.90
C THR A 130 17.72 -11.23 -2.11
N LYS A 131 18.83 -11.73 -2.67
CA LYS A 131 19.75 -12.61 -1.93
C LYS A 131 20.33 -11.94 -0.69
N ALA A 132 20.69 -10.66 -0.77
CA ALA A 132 21.16 -9.92 0.41
C ALA A 132 20.08 -9.81 1.51
N LEU A 133 18.80 -9.69 1.11
CA LEU A 133 17.65 -9.66 2.02
C LEU A 133 17.27 -11.03 2.58
N GLU A 134 17.56 -12.13 1.87
CA GLU A 134 17.43 -13.50 2.42
C GLU A 134 18.41 -13.72 3.57
N LEU A 135 19.61 -13.13 3.49
CA LEU A 135 20.64 -13.23 4.53
C LEU A 135 20.43 -12.23 5.68
N VAL A 136 20.02 -11.01 5.38
CA VAL A 136 19.70 -9.97 6.38
C VAL A 136 18.32 -9.39 6.07
N PRO A 137 17.26 -10.04 6.57
CA PRO A 137 15.89 -9.57 6.37
C PRO A 137 15.70 -8.15 6.91
N GLN A 138 14.81 -7.40 6.28
CA GLN A 138 14.40 -6.05 6.69
C GLN A 138 15.52 -5.00 6.75
N ASN A 139 16.69 -5.25 6.12
CA ASN A 139 17.73 -4.22 6.05
C ASN A 139 17.24 -3.02 5.19
N PRO A 140 17.14 -1.81 5.75
CA PRO A 140 16.57 -0.64 5.07
C PRO A 140 17.38 -0.22 3.84
N ILE A 141 18.70 -0.44 3.85
CA ILE A 141 19.58 -0.11 2.73
C ILE A 141 19.31 -1.05 1.55
N TYR A 142 19.19 -2.36 1.80
CA TYR A 142 18.98 -3.34 0.72
C TYR A 142 17.59 -3.20 0.13
N LEU A 143 16.57 -3.00 0.97
CA LEU A 143 15.20 -2.69 0.55
C LEU A 143 15.17 -1.42 -0.31
N SER A 144 15.81 -0.33 0.13
CA SER A 144 15.85 0.92 -0.65
C SER A 144 16.59 0.79 -1.98
N ASN A 145 17.68 0.02 -2.02
CA ASN A 145 18.42 -0.23 -3.25
C ASN A 145 17.62 -1.10 -4.24
N ARG A 146 16.90 -2.11 -3.74
CA ARG A 146 16.00 -2.92 -4.55
C ARG A 146 14.80 -2.11 -5.05
N ALA A 147 14.25 -1.21 -4.23
CA ALA A 147 13.23 -0.25 -4.65
C ALA A 147 13.71 0.67 -5.77
N ALA A 148 14.98 1.10 -5.73
CA ALA A 148 15.58 1.88 -6.82
C ALA A 148 15.67 1.05 -8.12
N ALA A 149 16.06 -0.23 -8.04
CA ALA A 149 16.12 -1.13 -9.18
C ALA A 149 14.73 -1.42 -9.78
N TYR A 150 13.72 -1.61 -8.93
CA TYR A 150 12.33 -1.75 -9.34
C TYR A 150 11.80 -0.48 -10.00
N SER A 151 12.09 0.69 -9.44
CA SER A 151 11.71 1.98 -10.03
C SER A 151 12.31 2.17 -11.43
N ALA A 152 13.60 1.84 -11.60
CA ALA A 152 14.28 1.90 -12.89
C ALA A 152 13.76 0.87 -13.91
N SER A 153 13.11 -0.21 -13.43
CA SER A 153 12.44 -1.23 -14.24
C SER A 153 10.94 -0.96 -14.45
N LEU A 154 10.44 0.22 -14.07
CA LEU A 154 9.02 0.60 -14.12
C LEU A 154 8.08 -0.27 -13.26
N LYS A 155 8.64 -0.99 -12.30
CA LYS A 155 7.94 -1.87 -11.34
C LYS A 155 7.56 -1.07 -10.10
N HIS A 156 6.69 -0.07 -10.26
CA HIS A 156 6.47 0.96 -9.25
C HIS A 156 5.73 0.48 -7.99
N GLU A 157 4.85 -0.52 -8.09
CA GLU A 157 4.22 -1.13 -6.90
C GLU A 157 5.24 -1.90 -6.05
N GLN A 158 6.13 -2.69 -6.67
CA GLN A 158 7.20 -3.35 -5.93
C GLN A 158 8.18 -2.34 -5.33
N ALA A 159 8.48 -1.26 -6.06
CA ALA A 159 9.32 -0.18 -5.55
C ALA A 159 8.70 0.53 -4.33
N LYS A 160 7.38 0.78 -4.37
CA LYS A 160 6.63 1.36 -3.26
C LYS A 160 6.65 0.43 -2.05
N ALA A 161 6.38 -0.86 -2.23
CA ALA A 161 6.39 -1.85 -1.15
C ALA A 161 7.76 -1.93 -0.46
N ASP A 162 8.85 -2.06 -1.24
CA ASP A 162 10.21 -2.12 -0.69
C ASP A 162 10.62 -0.79 -0.04
N ALA A 163 10.27 0.36 -0.64
CA ALA A 163 10.58 1.66 -0.05
C ALA A 163 9.79 1.91 1.23
N GLN A 164 8.54 1.43 1.31
CA GLN A 164 7.72 1.50 2.50
C GLN A 164 8.30 0.62 3.62
N ALA A 165 8.65 -0.64 3.32
CA ALA A 165 9.32 -1.52 4.27
C ALA A 165 10.67 -0.93 4.75
N ALA A 166 11.40 -0.22 3.88
CA ALA A 166 12.66 0.43 4.25
C ALA A 166 12.45 1.59 5.24
N VAL A 167 11.42 2.43 5.05
CA VAL A 167 11.13 3.53 5.99
C VAL A 167 10.50 3.04 7.29
N GLU A 168 9.81 1.90 7.27
CA GLU A 168 9.32 1.24 8.49
C GLU A 168 10.47 0.63 9.29
N ALA A 169 11.47 0.05 8.62
CA ALA A 169 12.67 -0.51 9.24
C ALA A 169 13.61 0.57 9.80
N ASP A 170 13.84 1.66 9.06
CA ASP A 170 14.58 2.83 9.55
C ASP A 170 14.02 4.13 8.96
N PRO A 171 13.16 4.85 9.72
CA PRO A 171 12.62 6.13 9.30
C PRO A 171 13.68 7.21 9.06
N LYS A 172 14.89 7.09 9.64
CA LYS A 172 15.98 8.05 9.46
C LYS A 172 16.78 7.81 8.19
N TYR A 173 16.55 6.70 7.49
CA TYR A 173 17.19 6.43 6.21
C TYR A 173 16.49 7.20 5.08
N THR A 174 16.84 8.48 4.94
CA THR A 174 16.13 9.47 4.09
C THR A 174 16.05 9.09 2.61
N LYS A 175 17.02 8.30 2.11
CA LYS A 175 16.98 7.77 0.74
C LYS A 175 15.75 6.91 0.50
N ALA A 176 15.25 6.16 1.49
CA ALA A 176 14.04 5.36 1.34
C ALA A 176 12.78 6.24 1.18
N TRP A 177 12.69 7.37 1.88
CA TRP A 177 11.61 8.34 1.69
C TRP A 177 11.59 8.93 0.27
N SER A 178 12.77 9.25 -0.28
CA SER A 178 12.89 9.68 -1.67
C SER A 178 12.43 8.60 -2.66
N ARG A 179 12.76 7.31 -2.41
CA ARG A 179 12.26 6.20 -3.24
C ARG A 179 10.75 6.01 -3.13
N LEU A 180 10.20 6.15 -1.92
CA LEU A 180 8.76 6.02 -1.68
C LEU A 180 7.98 7.14 -2.37
N GLY A 181 8.44 8.38 -2.27
CA GLY A 181 7.86 9.53 -2.97
C GLY A 181 7.84 9.32 -4.48
N LEU A 182 8.98 8.93 -5.06
CA LEU A 182 9.07 8.66 -6.50
C LEU A 182 8.14 7.54 -6.96
N ALA A 183 8.09 6.43 -6.20
CA ALA A 183 7.23 5.30 -6.54
C ALA A 183 5.74 5.67 -6.47
N LYS A 184 5.31 6.37 -5.42
CA LYS A 184 3.93 6.86 -5.29
C LYS A 184 3.55 7.84 -6.39
N PHE A 185 4.45 8.75 -6.75
CA PHE A 185 4.21 9.70 -7.85
C PHE A 185 4.01 8.97 -9.17
N ALA A 186 4.85 7.97 -9.47
CA ALA A 186 4.73 7.16 -10.67
C ALA A 186 3.44 6.31 -10.71
N LEU A 187 2.87 5.99 -9.55
CA LEU A 187 1.57 5.32 -9.42
C LEU A 187 0.37 6.27 -9.45
N GLY A 188 0.59 7.57 -9.66
CA GLY A 188 -0.47 8.59 -9.68
C GLY A 188 -0.94 9.03 -8.29
N ASP A 189 -0.32 8.56 -7.20
CA ASP A 189 -0.60 9.02 -5.84
C ASP A 189 0.22 10.29 -5.54
N ALA A 190 -0.17 11.40 -6.16
CA ALA A 190 0.52 12.68 -6.03
C ALA A 190 0.53 13.19 -4.58
N LYS A 191 -0.59 13.03 -3.86
CA LYS A 191 -0.71 13.39 -2.44
C LYS A 191 0.21 12.54 -1.56
N GLY A 192 0.16 11.22 -1.70
CA GLY A 192 1.02 10.34 -0.93
C GLY A 192 2.51 10.49 -1.28
N SER A 193 2.84 10.88 -2.51
CA SER A 193 4.19 11.27 -2.91
C SER A 193 4.66 12.53 -2.19
N MET A 194 3.83 13.58 -2.19
CA MET A 194 4.12 14.84 -1.49
C MET A 194 4.38 14.60 0.00
N GLU A 195 3.53 13.81 0.66
CA GLU A 195 3.70 13.42 2.07
C GLU A 195 4.99 12.64 2.32
N ALA A 196 5.36 11.71 1.42
CA ALA A 196 6.58 10.93 1.56
C ALA A 196 7.84 11.79 1.39
N TYR A 197 7.86 12.71 0.43
CA TYR A 197 8.98 13.65 0.27
C TYR A 197 9.07 14.62 1.45
N GLN A 198 7.95 15.12 1.97
CA GLN A 198 7.93 15.99 3.15
C GLN A 198 8.54 15.27 4.36
N LYS A 199 8.10 14.03 4.65
CA LYS A 199 8.70 13.23 5.73
C LYS A 199 10.19 13.02 5.53
N GLY A 200 10.63 12.74 4.30
CA GLY A 200 12.05 12.60 3.98
C GLY A 200 12.85 13.88 4.26
N ILE A 201 12.30 15.04 3.92
CA ILE A 201 12.88 16.37 4.21
C ILE A 201 12.97 16.60 5.73
N ASP A 202 11.92 16.25 6.47
CA ASP A 202 11.86 16.40 7.92
C ASP A 202 12.90 15.51 8.63
N PHE A 203 13.07 14.26 8.17
CA PHE A 203 14.06 13.33 8.71
C PHE A 203 15.51 13.68 8.33
N GLU A 204 15.75 14.26 7.16
CA GLU A 204 17.09 14.66 6.72
C GLU A 204 17.59 15.91 7.45
N GLY A 205 16.67 16.80 7.83
CA GLY A 205 17.02 18.11 8.37
C GLY A 205 17.57 19.05 7.30
N SER A 206 17.93 20.27 7.71
CA SER A 206 18.46 21.34 6.82
C SER A 206 17.62 21.65 5.56
N GLY A 207 16.32 21.34 5.58
CA GLY A 207 15.42 21.57 4.44
C GLY A 207 15.47 20.51 3.35
N GLY A 208 16.16 19.38 3.58
CA GLY A 208 16.25 18.20 2.71
C GLY A 208 17.04 18.41 1.41
N SER A 209 17.45 17.30 0.80
CA SER A 209 18.19 17.29 -0.46
C SER A 209 17.41 17.97 -1.60
N GLU A 210 18.16 18.55 -2.54
CA GLU A 210 17.59 19.20 -3.73
C GLU A 210 16.64 18.27 -4.50
N ALA A 211 16.99 16.98 -4.59
CA ALA A 211 16.16 15.97 -5.23
C ALA A 211 14.81 15.78 -4.52
N MET A 212 14.80 15.76 -3.17
CA MET A 212 13.55 15.63 -2.41
C MET A 212 12.71 16.90 -2.46
N ARG A 213 13.33 18.08 -2.44
CA ARG A 213 12.61 19.35 -2.62
C ARG A 213 11.95 19.45 -3.98
N LYS A 214 12.68 19.12 -5.06
CA LYS A 214 12.13 19.07 -6.42
C LYS A 214 11.01 18.03 -6.55
N GLY A 215 11.19 16.86 -5.94
CA GLY A 215 10.16 15.82 -5.88
C GLY A 215 8.91 16.28 -5.17
N TYR A 216 9.06 16.97 -4.03
CA TYR A 216 7.98 17.59 -3.27
C TYR A 216 7.24 18.65 -4.08
N GLU A 217 7.96 19.60 -4.68
CA GLU A 217 7.35 20.67 -5.50
C GLU A 217 6.59 20.12 -6.71
N THR A 218 7.16 19.10 -7.38
CA THR A 218 6.50 18.44 -8.51
C THR A 218 5.22 17.73 -8.08
N ALA A 219 5.28 16.99 -6.96
CA ALA A 219 4.11 16.31 -6.39
C ALA A 219 3.05 17.32 -5.93
N LYS A 220 3.46 18.40 -5.27
CA LYS A 220 2.57 19.48 -4.82
C LYS A 220 1.83 20.14 -5.99
N LYS A 221 2.54 20.49 -7.06
CA LYS A 221 1.93 21.07 -8.26
C LYS A 221 0.88 20.13 -8.85
N ARG A 222 1.17 18.83 -8.91
CA ARG A 222 0.21 17.83 -9.40
C ARG A 222 -1.05 17.74 -8.52
N VAL A 223 -0.91 17.84 -7.21
CA VAL A 223 -2.04 17.90 -6.25
C VAL A 223 -2.86 19.18 -6.43
N GLU A 224 -2.21 20.34 -6.64
CA GLU A 224 -2.89 21.61 -6.90
C GLU A 224 -3.66 21.59 -8.22
N GLU A 225 -3.06 21.03 -9.28
CA GLU A 225 -3.72 20.82 -10.57
C GLU A 225 -4.94 19.90 -10.41
N GLU A 226 -4.82 18.79 -9.67
CA GLU A 226 -5.93 17.87 -9.38
C GLU A 226 -7.04 18.55 -8.55
N GLY A 227 -6.69 19.36 -7.55
CA GLY A 227 -7.67 20.10 -6.75
C GLY A 227 -8.34 21.26 -7.49
N SER A 228 -7.67 21.87 -8.47
CA SER A 228 -8.24 22.97 -9.28
C SER A 228 -9.25 22.50 -10.33
N VAL A 229 -9.27 21.20 -10.66
CA VAL A 229 -10.26 20.62 -11.57
C VAL A 229 -11.61 20.46 -10.87
N ASP A 230 -11.64 20.28 -9.55
CA ASP A 230 -12.87 20.21 -8.76
C ASP A 230 -13.63 21.56 -8.70
N ASP A 231 -12.94 22.70 -8.88
CA ASP A 231 -13.57 24.03 -8.88
C ASP A 231 -14.22 24.42 -10.22
N ILE A 232 -13.90 23.71 -11.32
CA ILE A 232 -14.48 23.99 -12.65
C ILE A 232 -15.92 23.43 -12.77
N ASP A 233 -16.27 22.40 -11.99
CA ASP A 233 -17.63 21.83 -11.94
C ASP A 233 -18.65 22.72 -11.20
N ASN A 234 -18.22 23.84 -10.59
CA ASN A 234 -19.09 24.78 -9.88
C ASN A 234 -19.51 26.02 -10.71
N ILE A 235 -19.29 26.00 -12.03
CA ILE A 235 -19.85 26.97 -12.99
C ILE A 235 -21.05 26.32 -13.72
N GLY A 236 -22.01 25.79 -12.95
CA GLY A 236 -23.19 25.10 -13.49
C GLY A 236 -24.54 25.61 -12.99
N SER A 237 -24.56 26.54 -12.02
CA SER A 237 -25.80 26.95 -11.37
C SER A 237 -25.98 28.48 -11.33
N ALA A 238 -25.92 29.11 -12.50
CA ALA A 238 -26.40 30.47 -12.68
C ALA A 238 -26.84 30.71 -14.13
N ARG A 239 -28.13 30.51 -14.42
CA ARG A 239 -28.98 31.34 -15.34
C ARG A 239 -30.32 30.68 -15.67
N SER A 240 -31.35 31.05 -14.91
CA SER A 240 -32.73 31.33 -15.35
C SER A 240 -33.46 31.80 -14.07
N GLY A 241 -33.98 33.01 -13.90
CA GLY A 241 -34.76 33.84 -14.82
C GLY A 241 -36.18 33.99 -14.26
N GLY A 242 -36.41 34.97 -13.38
CA GLY A 242 -37.70 35.70 -13.32
C GLY A 242 -38.66 35.54 -12.11
N VAL A 243 -38.63 36.56 -11.23
CA VAL A 243 -39.75 37.34 -10.59
C VAL A 243 -40.72 36.71 -9.54
N PRO A 244 -41.39 37.51 -8.66
CA PRO A 244 -41.34 37.33 -7.20
C PRO A 244 -42.72 37.17 -6.52
N GLY A 245 -42.76 36.66 -5.29
CA GLY A 245 -44.00 36.64 -4.49
C GLY A 245 -43.75 36.14 -3.07
N GLY A 246 -44.08 36.97 -2.09
CA GLY A 246 -43.68 36.79 -0.69
C GLY A 246 -44.55 35.86 0.17
N GLY A 247 -44.26 35.91 1.47
CA GLY A 247 -45.07 35.30 2.54
C GLY A 247 -44.25 34.36 3.41
N GLY A 248 -43.94 34.79 4.64
CA GLY A 248 -43.17 34.01 5.61
C GLY A 248 -43.97 32.93 6.33
N PHE A 249 -43.24 32.02 6.99
CA PHE A 249 -43.59 31.17 8.14
C PHE A 249 -42.27 30.43 8.48
N GLY A 250 -41.69 30.42 9.69
CA GLY A 250 -42.27 30.47 11.01
C GLY A 250 -42.48 29.05 11.54
N GLY A 251 -41.47 28.48 12.23
CA GLY A 251 -41.67 27.33 13.14
C GLY A 251 -40.79 26.10 12.89
N MET A 252 -39.74 25.92 13.71
CA MET A 252 -39.25 24.58 14.05
C MET A 252 -40.20 23.94 15.08
N PRO A 253 -40.59 22.67 14.94
CA PRO A 253 -41.28 21.94 16.01
C PRO A 253 -40.32 21.45 17.10
N ASP A 254 -40.74 21.69 18.33
CA ASP A 254 -40.15 21.30 19.61
C ASP A 254 -40.09 19.77 19.80
N LEU A 255 -38.91 19.25 20.19
CA LEU A 255 -38.62 17.83 20.42
C LEU A 255 -38.94 17.36 21.86
N SER A 256 -39.73 18.12 22.62
CA SER A 256 -40.11 17.81 24.00
C SER A 256 -41.08 16.62 24.18
N GLY A 257 -41.45 15.90 23.11
CA GLY A 257 -42.41 14.79 23.15
C GLY A 257 -41.83 13.36 23.17
N LEU A 258 -40.54 13.16 22.89
CA LEU A 258 -39.99 11.80 22.72
C LEU A 258 -39.42 11.17 24.02
N ALA A 259 -39.40 11.94 25.12
CA ALA A 259 -38.87 11.51 26.42
C ALA A 259 -39.85 10.69 27.28
N SER A 260 -41.11 10.55 26.87
CA SER A 260 -42.16 9.88 27.68
C SER A 260 -42.51 8.46 27.24
N MET A 261 -41.82 7.89 26.24
CA MET A 261 -42.18 6.58 25.66
C MET A 261 -41.17 5.45 25.93
N LEU A 262 -40.05 5.72 26.62
CA LEU A 262 -39.05 4.70 26.94
C LEU A 262 -38.65 4.71 28.43
N GLY A 263 -39.64 4.66 29.31
CA GLY A 263 -39.41 4.61 30.75
C GLY A 263 -40.56 3.93 31.49
N GLY A 264 -40.46 2.61 31.68
CA GLY A 264 -41.37 1.90 32.57
C GLY A 264 -41.14 0.39 32.63
N GLY A 265 -40.37 -0.07 33.62
CA GLY A 265 -40.55 -1.44 34.13
C GLY A 265 -39.29 -2.22 34.51
N ALA A 266 -38.94 -2.12 35.81
CA ALA A 266 -38.34 -3.18 36.64
C ALA A 266 -36.83 -3.51 36.52
N GLY A 267 -36.08 -3.07 37.54
CA GLY A 267 -35.30 -4.00 38.37
C GLY A 267 -33.81 -4.16 38.05
N GLY A 268 -32.99 -3.21 38.53
CA GLY A 268 -31.52 -3.36 38.62
C GLY A 268 -30.86 -2.00 38.50
N GLY A 269 -30.17 -1.53 39.55
CA GLY A 269 -29.53 -0.22 39.56
C GLY A 269 -28.60 -0.03 38.35
N PRO A 270 -28.53 1.18 37.76
CA PRO A 270 -27.72 1.41 36.57
C PRO A 270 -26.23 1.16 36.91
N PRO A 271 -25.48 0.45 36.06
CA PRO A 271 -24.03 0.49 36.14
C PRO A 271 -23.57 1.92 35.87
N ASP A 272 -22.53 2.32 36.58
CA ASP A 272 -22.05 3.68 36.74
C ASP A 272 -21.79 4.42 35.40
N LEU A 273 -22.81 5.16 34.94
CA LEU A 273 -22.84 5.93 33.68
C LEU A 273 -21.84 7.11 33.69
N SER A 274 -21.32 7.50 34.87
CA SER A 274 -20.33 8.58 34.99
C SER A 274 -18.94 8.16 34.51
N SER A 275 -18.65 6.85 34.52
CA SER A 275 -17.38 6.27 34.08
C SER A 275 -17.34 5.93 32.58
N LEU A 276 -18.50 5.84 31.93
CA LEU A 276 -18.61 5.51 30.50
C LEU A 276 -18.52 6.76 29.59
N MET A 277 -18.93 7.93 30.11
CA MET A 277 -18.97 9.20 29.37
C MET A 277 -17.65 9.99 29.38
N SER A 278 -16.67 9.57 30.19
CA SER A 278 -15.35 10.20 30.27
C SER A 278 -14.32 9.58 29.32
N ASN A 279 -14.70 8.55 28.55
CA ASN A 279 -13.80 7.89 27.62
C ASN A 279 -13.75 8.63 26.27
N PRO A 280 -12.62 9.27 25.90
CA PRO A 280 -12.47 10.06 24.67
C PRO A 280 -12.62 9.22 23.38
N MET A 281 -12.55 7.89 23.47
CA MET A 281 -12.82 7.00 22.34
C MET A 281 -14.32 6.88 22.04
N PHE A 282 -15.19 6.94 23.06
CA PHE A 282 -16.64 6.80 22.90
C PHE A 282 -17.28 8.07 22.31
N SER A 283 -16.78 9.25 22.66
CA SER A 283 -17.22 10.51 22.04
C SER A 283 -16.86 10.58 20.56
N SER A 284 -15.63 10.18 20.19
CA SER A 284 -15.19 10.14 18.79
C SER A 284 -15.94 9.11 17.94
N ALA A 285 -16.28 7.95 18.52
CA ALA A 285 -17.08 6.91 17.87
C ALA A 285 -18.54 7.34 17.71
N ALA A 286 -19.13 7.99 18.71
CA ALA A 286 -20.48 8.55 18.65
C ALA A 286 -20.59 9.71 17.64
N GLN A 287 -19.57 10.57 17.54
CA GLN A 287 -19.49 11.61 16.50
C GLN A 287 -19.33 11.03 15.10
N SER A 288 -18.53 9.97 14.95
CA SER A 288 -18.37 9.26 13.68
C SER A 288 -19.64 8.53 13.25
N LEU A 289 -20.45 8.07 14.20
CA LEU A 289 -21.73 7.42 13.95
C LEU A 289 -22.84 8.42 13.61
N MET A 290 -22.85 9.60 14.26
CA MET A 290 -23.77 10.70 13.91
C MET A 290 -23.53 11.25 12.50
N ASN A 291 -22.28 11.27 12.06
CA ASN A 291 -21.92 11.73 10.73
C ASN A 291 -22.13 10.67 9.63
N ASN A 292 -22.48 9.43 9.97
CA ASN A 292 -22.69 8.34 9.01
C ASN A 292 -23.92 7.45 9.37
N PRO A 293 -25.15 7.96 9.17
CA PRO A 293 -26.39 7.21 9.43
C PRO A 293 -26.54 5.93 8.57
N GLU A 294 -25.88 5.86 7.42
CA GLU A 294 -25.88 4.69 6.52
C GLU A 294 -25.07 3.51 7.08
N LEU A 295 -24.06 3.79 7.91
CA LEU A 295 -23.17 2.79 8.51
C LEU A 295 -23.89 1.98 9.60
N LEU A 296 -24.82 2.62 10.32
CA LEU A 296 -25.70 1.97 11.29
C LEU A 296 -26.75 1.07 10.61
N GLY A 297 -27.26 1.49 9.45
CA GLY A 297 -28.16 0.66 8.62
C GLY A 297 -27.46 -0.57 8.03
N SER A 298 -26.20 -0.43 7.63
CA SER A 298 -25.36 -1.53 7.14
C SER A 298 -25.01 -2.55 8.23
N LEU A 299 -24.74 -2.07 9.46
CA LEU A 299 -24.54 -2.92 10.63
C LEU A 299 -25.81 -3.71 11.01
N MET A 300 -26.97 -3.06 11.02
CA MET A 300 -28.24 -3.72 11.38
C MET A 300 -28.81 -4.65 10.30
N SER A 301 -28.36 -4.51 9.05
CA SER A 301 -28.81 -5.37 7.94
C SER A 301 -27.93 -6.60 7.72
N ASN A 302 -26.82 -6.73 8.45
CA ASN A 302 -25.94 -7.88 8.38
C ASN A 302 -26.56 -9.10 9.12
N PRO A 303 -26.93 -10.19 8.41
CA PRO A 303 -27.61 -11.34 8.99
C PRO A 303 -26.83 -12.01 10.12
N ARG A 304 -25.49 -12.05 10.01
CA ARG A 304 -24.61 -12.64 11.04
C ARG A 304 -24.49 -11.76 12.28
N LEU A 305 -24.64 -10.45 12.14
CA LEU A 305 -24.63 -9.52 13.27
C LEU A 305 -25.96 -9.57 14.04
N ARG A 306 -27.05 -9.88 13.32
CA ARG A 306 -28.37 -10.14 13.90
C ARG A 306 -28.42 -11.49 14.61
N GLU A 307 -27.79 -12.53 14.06
CA GLU A 307 -27.56 -13.81 14.76
C GLU A 307 -26.67 -13.65 16.00
N MET A 308 -25.63 -12.81 15.93
CA MET A 308 -24.78 -12.48 17.06
C MET A 308 -25.54 -11.69 18.14
N ALA A 309 -26.39 -10.74 17.73
CA ALA A 309 -27.27 -9.98 18.62
C ALA A 309 -28.36 -10.87 19.24
N ASP A 310 -28.94 -11.81 18.50
CA ASP A 310 -29.92 -12.79 19.00
C ASP A 310 -29.25 -13.80 19.96
N SER A 311 -28.00 -14.19 19.69
CA SER A 311 -27.20 -15.04 20.58
C SER A 311 -26.83 -14.36 21.90
N PHE A 312 -26.85 -13.02 21.92
CA PHE A 312 -26.55 -12.20 23.10
C PHE A 312 -27.83 -11.69 23.81
N GLY A 313 -28.94 -11.57 23.07
CA GLY A 313 -30.22 -11.02 23.53
C GLY A 313 -31.18 -12.04 24.15
N SER A 314 -30.99 -13.34 23.92
CA SER A 314 -31.79 -14.38 24.57
C SER A 314 -31.05 -14.92 25.81
N GLY A 315 -31.53 -14.54 27.00
CA GLY A 315 -30.82 -14.67 28.26
C GLY A 315 -30.38 -16.09 28.65
N GLY A 316 -29.15 -16.17 29.19
CA GLY A 316 -28.62 -17.35 29.86
C GLY A 316 -27.62 -16.95 30.95
N ARG A 317 -28.02 -17.14 32.21
CA ARG A 317 -27.17 -17.05 33.42
C ARG A 317 -25.87 -17.84 33.23
N GLY A 318 -24.72 -17.18 33.31
CA GLY A 318 -23.43 -17.86 33.45
C GLY A 318 -22.28 -16.91 33.18
N GLY A 319 -21.50 -16.57 34.20
CA GLY A 319 -20.34 -15.69 34.07
C GLY A 319 -19.31 -16.23 33.08
N GLY A 320 -18.98 -15.42 32.07
CA GLY A 320 -17.91 -15.64 31.12
C GLY A 320 -17.68 -14.34 30.35
N GLY A 321 -16.48 -13.78 30.45
CA GLY A 321 -16.13 -12.47 29.89
C GLY A 321 -16.24 -12.38 28.37
N MET A 322 -16.21 -11.14 27.85
CA MET A 322 -16.16 -10.86 26.41
C MET A 322 -15.10 -11.72 25.72
N PRO A 323 -15.40 -12.31 24.54
CA PRO A 323 -14.37 -12.89 23.68
C PRO A 323 -13.38 -11.81 23.25
N ASP A 324 -12.10 -12.18 23.23
CA ASP A 324 -11.00 -11.32 22.82
C ASP A 324 -11.14 -10.92 21.34
N ILE A 325 -11.36 -9.63 21.08
CA ILE A 325 -11.49 -9.04 19.73
C ILE A 325 -10.27 -9.36 18.85
N ALA A 326 -9.09 -9.61 19.45
CA ALA A 326 -7.89 -10.02 18.73
C ALA A 326 -7.99 -11.44 18.11
N SER A 327 -8.77 -12.34 18.73
CA SER A 327 -9.01 -13.70 18.21
C SER A 327 -10.02 -13.74 17.06
N LEU A 328 -10.92 -12.75 16.99
CA LEU A 328 -11.90 -12.60 15.92
C LEU A 328 -11.29 -11.98 14.65
N MET A 329 -10.26 -11.14 14.82
CA MET A 329 -9.50 -10.53 13.72
C MET A 329 -8.40 -11.42 13.13
N SER A 330 -8.10 -12.54 13.77
CA SER A 330 -7.08 -13.51 13.34
C SER A 330 -7.66 -14.71 12.57
N ASP A 331 -8.96 -14.71 12.29
CA ASP A 331 -9.61 -15.68 11.39
C ASP A 331 -9.30 -15.32 9.91
N PRO A 332 -8.62 -16.20 9.14
CA PRO A 332 -8.25 -15.94 7.74
C PRO A 332 -9.46 -15.59 6.85
N GLY A 333 -10.66 -16.09 7.19
CA GLY A 333 -11.88 -15.77 6.45
C GLY A 333 -12.36 -14.32 6.61
N MET A 334 -11.91 -13.59 7.64
CA MET A 334 -12.23 -12.17 7.83
C MET A 334 -11.24 -11.23 7.13
N ALA A 335 -10.01 -11.68 6.88
CA ALA A 335 -8.98 -10.89 6.20
C ALA A 335 -9.27 -10.71 4.70
N GLU A 336 -9.87 -11.71 4.03
CA GLU A 336 -10.39 -11.59 2.65
C GLU A 336 -11.59 -10.64 2.55
N ILE A 337 -12.39 -10.54 3.60
CA ILE A 337 -13.58 -9.68 3.65
C ILE A 337 -13.18 -8.20 3.82
N ILE A 338 -11.97 -7.92 4.31
CA ILE A 338 -11.47 -6.55 4.50
C ILE A 338 -10.87 -5.97 3.20
N THR A 339 -10.39 -6.81 2.27
CA THR A 339 -9.85 -6.37 0.97
C THR A 339 -10.93 -6.26 -0.11
N THR A 340 -12.00 -7.06 -0.02
CA THR A 340 -13.16 -6.94 -0.91
C THR A 340 -14.24 -6.10 -0.23
N SER A 341 -14.46 -4.86 -0.68
CA SER A 341 -15.58 -4.06 -0.15
C SER A 341 -16.90 -4.81 -0.31
N ALA A 342 -17.76 -4.75 0.71
CA ALA A 342 -19.05 -5.44 0.73
C ALA A 342 -19.83 -5.24 -0.58
N LYS A 343 -20.31 -6.36 -1.16
CA LYS A 343 -21.20 -6.35 -2.34
C LYS A 343 -22.42 -5.46 -2.06
N SER A 344 -22.63 -4.47 -2.91
CA SER A 344 -23.76 -3.55 -2.84
C SER A 344 -24.68 -3.76 -4.04
N LYS A 345 -25.99 -3.67 -3.82
CA LYS A 345 -27.00 -3.81 -4.89
C LYS A 345 -27.18 -2.50 -5.64
N VAL A 346 -27.10 -2.54 -6.96
CA VAL A 346 -27.41 -1.38 -7.81
C VAL A 346 -28.91 -1.16 -7.86
N LYS A 347 -29.35 0.09 -7.67
CA LYS A 347 -30.77 0.48 -7.82
C LYS A 347 -31.21 0.35 -9.28
N SER A 348 -32.48 0.02 -9.52
CA SER A 348 -33.02 -0.20 -10.87
C SER A 348 -32.94 1.04 -11.79
N SER A 349 -32.95 2.26 -11.25
CA SER A 349 -32.72 3.49 -12.00
C SER A 349 -31.25 3.60 -12.46
N THR A 350 -30.30 3.36 -11.56
CA THR A 350 -28.86 3.35 -11.85
C THR A 350 -28.49 2.25 -12.84
N GLN A 351 -29.07 1.05 -12.71
CA GLN A 351 -28.84 -0.05 -13.66
C GLN A 351 -29.29 0.34 -15.08
N ARG A 352 -30.43 1.03 -15.22
CA ARG A 352 -30.88 1.55 -16.53
C ARG A 352 -29.92 2.60 -17.10
N ALA A 353 -29.40 3.50 -16.27
CA ALA A 353 -28.41 4.48 -16.69
C ALA A 353 -27.09 3.84 -17.14
N ILE A 354 -26.59 2.83 -16.41
CA ILE A 354 -25.39 2.07 -16.78
C ILE A 354 -25.62 1.36 -18.12
N ARG A 355 -26.78 0.72 -18.32
CA ARG A 355 -27.12 0.07 -19.60
C ARG A 355 -27.12 1.05 -20.77
N ALA A 356 -27.69 2.25 -20.58
CA ALA A 356 -27.70 3.29 -21.60
C ALA A 356 -26.27 3.74 -21.95
N LYS A 357 -25.45 3.99 -20.92
CA LYS A 357 -24.03 4.35 -21.09
C LYS A 357 -23.22 3.27 -21.82
N VAL A 358 -23.44 1.99 -21.50
CA VAL A 358 -22.78 0.88 -22.22
C VAL A 358 -23.23 0.80 -23.67
N ALA A 359 -24.53 1.03 -23.96
CA ALA A 359 -25.03 1.03 -25.34
C ALA A 359 -24.45 2.19 -26.17
N GLU A 360 -24.25 3.36 -25.55
CA GLU A 360 -23.65 4.53 -26.18
C GLU A 360 -22.16 4.34 -26.43
N GLN A 361 -21.43 3.85 -25.42
CA GLN A 361 -19.98 3.64 -25.50
C GLN A 361 -19.59 2.44 -26.37
N PHE A 362 -20.42 1.39 -26.41
CA PHE A 362 -20.19 0.18 -27.19
C PHE A 362 -21.45 -0.18 -28.02
N PRO A 363 -21.70 0.51 -29.16
CA PRO A 363 -22.90 0.32 -29.95
C PRO A 363 -23.11 -1.11 -30.44
N LEU A 364 -22.03 -1.82 -30.78
CA LEU A 364 -22.07 -3.22 -31.23
C LEU A 364 -22.43 -4.20 -30.10
N LEU A 365 -22.33 -3.79 -28.84
CA LEU A 365 -22.75 -4.58 -27.69
C LEU A 365 -24.23 -4.39 -27.35
N ALA A 366 -24.87 -3.32 -27.85
CA ALA A 366 -26.26 -2.99 -27.54
C ALA A 366 -27.27 -4.13 -27.81
N PRO A 367 -27.17 -4.90 -28.92
CA PRO A 367 -28.06 -6.04 -29.18
C PRO A 367 -27.94 -7.17 -28.13
N HIS A 368 -26.78 -7.28 -27.47
CA HIS A 368 -26.48 -8.32 -26.49
C HIS A 368 -26.74 -7.87 -25.04
N LEU A 369 -27.16 -6.61 -24.81
CA LEU A 369 -27.32 -6.08 -23.45
C LEU A 369 -28.38 -6.79 -22.61
N ASP A 370 -29.43 -7.33 -23.24
CA ASP A 370 -30.44 -8.10 -22.49
C ASP A 370 -29.93 -9.50 -22.07
N GLU A 371 -28.93 -10.04 -22.77
CA GLU A 371 -28.21 -11.26 -22.38
C GLU A 371 -27.17 -10.97 -21.28
N ILE A 372 -26.40 -9.89 -21.46
CA ILE A 372 -25.29 -9.51 -20.56
C ILE A 372 -25.81 -8.96 -19.23
N MET A 373 -26.77 -8.04 -19.31
CA MET A 373 -27.35 -7.35 -18.16
C MET A 373 -28.88 -7.36 -18.22
N PRO A 374 -29.52 -8.52 -17.95
CA PRO A 374 -30.98 -8.67 -18.05
C PRO A 374 -31.72 -7.66 -17.17
N LYS A 375 -32.81 -7.05 -17.68
CA LYS A 375 -33.57 -5.99 -16.97
C LYS A 375 -34.11 -6.40 -15.60
N LYS A 376 -34.37 -7.70 -15.43
CA LYS A 376 -34.94 -8.29 -14.21
C LYS A 376 -33.88 -8.89 -13.29
N SER A 377 -32.62 -9.00 -13.74
CA SER A 377 -31.52 -9.53 -12.95
C SER A 377 -30.91 -8.44 -12.09
N GLN A 378 -30.53 -8.80 -10.87
CA GLN A 378 -29.81 -7.90 -9.98
C GLN A 378 -28.40 -7.64 -10.54
N LEU A 379 -28.05 -6.37 -10.66
CA LEU A 379 -26.66 -5.93 -10.88
C LEU A 379 -26.05 -5.58 -9.52
N ASP A 380 -24.90 -6.15 -9.22
CA ASP A 380 -24.15 -5.89 -8.00
C ASP A 380 -22.93 -5.03 -8.31
N VAL A 381 -22.49 -4.27 -7.31
CA VAL A 381 -21.28 -3.46 -7.35
C VAL A 381 -20.36 -3.84 -6.19
N VAL A 382 -19.10 -4.08 -6.53
CA VAL A 382 -18.00 -4.27 -5.58
C VAL A 382 -17.00 -3.14 -5.77
N LYS A 383 -16.53 -2.56 -4.68
CA LYS A 383 -15.42 -1.60 -4.74
C LYS A 383 -14.11 -2.32 -4.40
N VAL A 384 -13.13 -2.24 -5.28
CA VAL A 384 -11.80 -2.85 -5.10
C VAL A 384 -10.78 -1.74 -5.32
N ASP A 385 -9.99 -1.40 -4.30
CA ASP A 385 -8.93 -0.39 -4.38
C ASP A 385 -9.34 0.89 -5.13
N ARG A 386 -10.53 1.41 -4.80
CA ARG A 386 -11.18 2.60 -5.39
C ARG A 386 -11.77 2.42 -6.80
N THR A 387 -11.52 1.29 -7.46
CA THR A 387 -12.19 0.89 -8.71
C THR A 387 -13.57 0.31 -8.42
N THR A 388 -14.57 0.68 -9.21
CA THR A 388 -15.93 0.14 -9.11
C THR A 388 -16.11 -1.00 -10.10
N LEU A 389 -16.38 -2.20 -9.62
CA LEU A 389 -16.63 -3.40 -10.42
C LEU A 389 -18.13 -3.71 -10.46
N TYR A 390 -18.67 -3.90 -11.66
CA TYR A 390 -20.08 -4.24 -11.89
C TYR A 390 -20.19 -5.73 -12.21
N LEU A 391 -21.02 -6.46 -11.45
CA LEU A 391 -21.19 -7.90 -11.56
C LEU A 391 -22.64 -8.25 -11.87
N SER A 392 -22.84 -9.24 -12.73
CA SER A 392 -24.12 -9.89 -12.95
C SER A 392 -23.99 -11.36 -12.54
N SER A 393 -24.80 -11.82 -11.58
CA SER A 393 -24.72 -13.18 -11.05
C SER A 393 -23.31 -13.61 -10.64
N SER A 394 -22.57 -12.70 -9.97
CA SER A 394 -21.15 -12.86 -9.60
C SER A 394 -20.12 -12.92 -10.73
N THR A 395 -20.53 -12.78 -12.00
CA THR A 395 -19.61 -12.63 -13.13
C THR A 395 -19.27 -11.15 -13.33
N PRO A 396 -17.99 -10.74 -13.34
CA PRO A 396 -17.61 -9.36 -13.62
C PRO A 396 -17.88 -9.00 -15.09
N LEU A 397 -18.52 -7.86 -15.31
CA LEU A 397 -18.89 -7.37 -16.64
C LEU A 397 -18.07 -6.15 -17.05
N PHE A 398 -18.09 -5.12 -16.20
CA PHE A 398 -17.43 -3.84 -16.44
C PHE A 398 -16.78 -3.37 -15.17
N PHE A 399 -15.71 -2.59 -15.30
CA PHE A 399 -15.09 -1.88 -14.20
C PHE A 399 -14.90 -0.40 -14.56
N GLN A 400 -14.88 0.44 -13.54
CA GLN A 400 -14.67 1.87 -13.66
C GLN A 400 -13.55 2.29 -12.73
N PRO A 401 -12.36 2.61 -13.26
CA PRO A 401 -11.27 3.18 -12.49
C PRO A 401 -11.64 4.52 -11.84
N PRO A 402 -10.96 4.92 -10.76
CA PRO A 402 -11.15 6.23 -10.13
C PRO A 402 -10.94 7.36 -11.14
N HIS A 403 -11.79 8.38 -11.09
CA HIS A 403 -11.70 9.58 -11.96
C HIS A 403 -11.76 9.28 -13.48
N SER A 404 -12.10 8.05 -13.88
CA SER A 404 -12.33 7.71 -15.28
C SER A 404 -13.81 7.88 -15.63
N PRO A 405 -14.14 8.67 -16.67
CA PRO A 405 -15.52 8.75 -17.15
C PRO A 405 -15.93 7.49 -17.89
N ASN A 406 -15.00 6.61 -18.29
CA ASN A 406 -15.25 5.46 -19.14
C ASN A 406 -15.57 4.19 -18.34
N LEU A 407 -16.52 3.39 -18.83
CA LEU A 407 -16.67 2.01 -18.39
C LEU A 407 -15.75 1.13 -19.23
N LEU A 408 -14.87 0.37 -18.58
CA LEU A 408 -14.00 -0.58 -19.26
C LEU A 408 -14.61 -1.98 -19.14
N PRO A 409 -14.69 -2.75 -20.24
CA PRO A 409 -15.18 -4.13 -20.20
C PRO A 409 -14.16 -5.04 -19.51
N HIS A 410 -14.66 -6.00 -18.75
CA HIS A 410 -13.85 -7.09 -18.22
C HIS A 410 -13.45 -8.06 -19.34
N LEU A 411 -12.26 -8.67 -19.27
CA LEU A 411 -11.78 -9.55 -20.34
C LEU A 411 -12.69 -10.76 -20.60
N LEU A 412 -13.31 -11.32 -19.57
CA LEU A 412 -14.32 -12.38 -19.73
C LEU A 412 -15.50 -11.96 -20.62
N LEU A 413 -15.95 -10.71 -20.50
CA LEU A 413 -17.01 -10.18 -21.35
C LEU A 413 -16.50 -9.98 -22.78
N VAL A 414 -15.29 -9.45 -22.93
CA VAL A 414 -14.65 -9.24 -24.23
C VAL A 414 -14.45 -10.58 -24.96
N HIS A 415 -14.00 -11.62 -24.27
CA HIS A 415 -13.82 -12.95 -24.86
C HIS A 415 -15.13 -13.59 -25.29
N LYS A 416 -16.23 -13.29 -24.60
CA LYS A 416 -17.57 -13.75 -24.99
C LYS A 416 -18.11 -13.00 -26.22
N PHE A 417 -17.79 -11.70 -26.36
CA PHE A 417 -18.26 -10.86 -27.47
C PHE A 417 -17.11 -10.07 -28.14
N PRO A 418 -16.13 -10.75 -28.76
CA PRO A 418 -14.90 -10.11 -29.22
C PRO A 418 -15.09 -9.15 -30.40
N ALA A 419 -16.18 -9.29 -31.14
CA ALA A 419 -16.55 -8.42 -32.26
C ALA A 419 -17.27 -7.14 -31.80
N ALA A 420 -17.70 -7.06 -30.54
CA ALA A 420 -18.46 -5.93 -30.03
C ALA A 420 -17.58 -4.75 -29.56
N PHE A 421 -16.25 -4.90 -29.60
CA PHE A 421 -15.29 -3.92 -29.10
C PHE A 421 -14.27 -3.53 -30.17
N PRO A 422 -13.91 -2.23 -30.26
CA PRO A 422 -12.85 -1.79 -31.15
C PRO A 422 -11.52 -2.37 -30.65
N HIS A 423 -10.70 -2.86 -31.58
CA HIS A 423 -9.48 -3.58 -31.25
C HIS A 423 -8.25 -3.01 -31.95
N ILE A 424 -7.10 -3.25 -31.32
CA ILE A 424 -5.78 -3.00 -31.87
C ILE A 424 -4.93 -4.25 -31.68
N THR A 425 -3.88 -4.43 -32.48
CA THR A 425 -2.99 -5.59 -32.39
C THR A 425 -1.58 -5.14 -32.08
N VAL A 426 -0.96 -5.80 -31.09
CA VAL A 426 0.43 -5.55 -30.71
C VAL A 426 1.34 -6.61 -31.29
N ASP A 427 2.56 -6.22 -31.64
CA ASP A 427 3.58 -7.16 -32.09
C ASP A 427 4.01 -8.15 -31.00
N ARG A 428 4.67 -9.24 -31.43
CA ARG A 428 5.21 -10.26 -30.53
C ARG A 428 6.11 -9.71 -29.42
N GLY A 429 6.87 -8.65 -29.68
CA GLY A 429 7.80 -8.06 -28.72
C GLY A 429 7.10 -7.36 -27.57
N ALA A 430 5.94 -6.76 -27.84
CA ALA A 430 5.10 -6.04 -26.90
C ALA A 430 4.27 -6.95 -25.99
N ILE A 431 3.92 -8.17 -26.43
CA ILE A 431 3.03 -9.09 -25.69
C ILE A 431 3.47 -9.29 -24.24
N ARG A 432 4.76 -9.59 -24.01
CA ARG A 432 5.29 -9.83 -22.66
C ARG A 432 5.13 -8.63 -21.74
N PHE A 433 5.19 -7.42 -22.30
CA PHE A 433 5.11 -6.17 -21.55
C PHE A 433 3.66 -5.86 -21.19
N VAL A 434 2.74 -6.07 -22.15
CA VAL A 434 1.29 -5.96 -21.91
C VAL A 434 0.86 -6.89 -20.77
N LEU A 435 1.27 -8.16 -20.82
CA LEU A 435 0.97 -9.15 -19.77
C LEU A 435 1.67 -8.89 -18.44
N SER A 436 2.68 -8.01 -18.41
CA SER A 436 3.36 -7.60 -17.18
C SER A 436 2.77 -6.34 -16.53
N GLY A 437 1.74 -5.74 -17.12
CA GLY A 437 1.12 -4.52 -16.62
C GLY A 437 1.76 -3.22 -17.12
N ALA A 438 2.67 -3.28 -18.10
CA ALA A 438 3.30 -2.09 -18.65
C ALA A 438 2.36 -1.35 -19.60
N SER A 439 2.43 -0.01 -19.61
CA SER A 439 1.72 0.81 -20.59
C SER A 439 2.13 0.46 -22.01
N LEU A 440 1.17 0.40 -22.92
CA LEU A 440 1.43 0.02 -24.30
C LEU A 440 2.01 1.19 -25.07
N MET A 441 3.15 0.98 -25.73
CA MET A 441 3.87 2.02 -26.46
C MET A 441 3.55 1.99 -27.95
N ILE A 442 3.50 3.17 -28.57
CA ILE A 442 3.21 3.36 -30.01
C ILE A 442 4.06 2.45 -30.92
N PRO A 443 5.38 2.28 -30.71
CA PRO A 443 6.20 1.41 -31.57
C PRO A 443 5.68 -0.03 -31.70
N GLY A 444 5.07 -0.59 -30.65
CA GLY A 444 4.55 -1.96 -30.66
C GLY A 444 3.25 -2.14 -31.47
N LEU A 445 2.63 -1.04 -31.87
CA LEU A 445 1.37 -0.99 -32.63
C LEU A 445 1.59 -0.63 -34.10
N ILE A 446 2.65 0.11 -34.42
CA ILE A 446 2.96 0.54 -35.79
C ILE A 446 4.07 -0.27 -36.46
N SER A 447 4.65 -1.23 -35.74
CA SER A 447 5.63 -2.18 -36.26
C SER A 447 4.99 -3.17 -37.24
N PRO A 448 5.76 -3.97 -38.00
CA PRO A 448 5.20 -4.93 -38.95
C PRO A 448 4.24 -5.98 -38.36
N GLY A 449 4.38 -6.30 -37.07
CA GLY A 449 3.49 -7.21 -36.35
C GLY A 449 2.36 -6.50 -35.59
N GLY A 450 2.41 -5.18 -35.51
CA GLY A 450 1.38 -4.34 -34.92
C GLY A 450 0.33 -3.92 -35.95
N TRP A 451 -0.88 -3.66 -35.49
CA TRP A 451 -1.95 -3.14 -36.33
C TRP A 451 -2.85 -2.19 -35.52
N VAL A 452 -3.23 -1.09 -36.15
CA VAL A 452 -4.22 -0.13 -35.66
C VAL A 452 -5.14 0.28 -36.80
N PRO A 453 -6.42 0.57 -36.53
CA PRO A 453 -7.31 1.07 -37.57
C PRO A 453 -7.00 2.52 -37.93
N GLU A 454 -7.20 2.87 -39.20
CA GLU A 454 -6.83 4.15 -39.81
C GLU A 454 -7.97 4.69 -40.68
N GLY A 455 -7.90 5.96 -41.06
CA GLY A 455 -8.92 6.59 -41.90
C GLY A 455 -10.26 6.77 -41.17
N GLU A 456 -11.35 6.37 -41.80
CA GLU A 456 -12.72 6.49 -41.25
C GLU A 456 -12.97 5.56 -40.04
N GLU A 457 -12.16 4.51 -39.88
CA GLU A 457 -12.22 3.58 -38.75
C GLU A 457 -11.25 3.96 -37.62
N ALA A 458 -10.55 5.09 -37.75
CA ALA A 458 -9.61 5.54 -36.73
C ALA A 458 -10.33 5.77 -35.39
N ILE A 459 -9.72 5.26 -34.32
CA ILE A 459 -10.26 5.32 -32.97
C ILE A 459 -9.71 6.58 -32.29
N GLY A 460 -10.60 7.36 -31.68
CA GLY A 460 -10.27 8.62 -31.04
C GLY A 460 -9.45 8.47 -29.75
N LYS A 461 -8.75 9.55 -29.38
CA LYS A 461 -8.13 9.66 -28.05
C LYS A 461 -9.21 9.59 -26.96
N GLY A 462 -8.94 8.84 -25.90
CA GLY A 462 -9.85 8.67 -24.77
C GLY A 462 -10.87 7.55 -24.96
N GLU A 463 -10.91 6.90 -26.12
CA GLU A 463 -11.77 5.74 -26.36
C GLU A 463 -11.17 4.46 -25.79
N VAL A 464 -12.05 3.52 -25.43
CA VAL A 464 -11.67 2.22 -24.86
C VAL A 464 -11.40 1.25 -26.00
N VAL A 465 -10.27 0.56 -25.92
CA VAL A 465 -9.84 -0.42 -26.93
C VAL A 465 -9.45 -1.74 -26.28
N VAL A 466 -9.63 -2.81 -27.04
CA VAL A 466 -9.16 -4.16 -26.67
C VAL A 466 -7.88 -4.48 -27.43
N VAL A 467 -6.91 -5.08 -26.75
CA VAL A 467 -5.57 -5.34 -27.26
C VAL A 467 -5.46 -6.81 -27.61
N ARG A 468 -5.24 -7.10 -28.89
CA ARG A 468 -4.93 -8.45 -29.41
C ARG A 468 -3.42 -8.62 -29.54
N ALA A 469 -2.98 -9.85 -29.38
CA ALA A 469 -1.58 -10.22 -29.61
C ALA A 469 -1.39 -10.75 -31.03
N GLU A 470 -0.28 -10.39 -31.67
CA GLU A 470 0.09 -10.94 -32.98
C GLU A 470 0.08 -12.47 -32.96
N GLY A 471 -0.67 -13.07 -33.89
CA GLY A 471 -0.80 -14.53 -34.01
C GLY A 471 -1.71 -15.18 -32.96
N LYS A 472 -2.52 -14.39 -32.24
CA LYS A 472 -3.55 -14.87 -31.29
C LYS A 472 -4.89 -14.24 -31.62
N GLU A 473 -5.95 -15.05 -31.54
CA GLU A 473 -7.32 -14.57 -31.71
C GLU A 473 -7.88 -13.93 -30.44
N GLU A 474 -7.38 -14.38 -29.27
CA GLU A 474 -7.83 -13.90 -27.97
C GLU A 474 -7.22 -12.54 -27.61
N VAL A 475 -8.04 -11.71 -26.98
CA VAL A 475 -7.65 -10.41 -26.43
C VAL A 475 -6.82 -10.62 -25.17
N CYS A 476 -5.69 -9.95 -25.06
CA CYS A 476 -4.80 -10.06 -23.91
C CYS A 476 -4.92 -8.91 -22.91
N ALA A 477 -5.46 -7.75 -23.33
CA ALA A 477 -5.70 -6.62 -22.45
C ALA A 477 -6.82 -5.70 -22.95
N VAL A 478 -7.28 -4.81 -22.08
CA VAL A 478 -8.20 -3.70 -22.35
C VAL A 478 -7.58 -2.44 -21.79
N GLY A 479 -7.74 -1.30 -22.46
CA GLY A 479 -7.27 -0.01 -21.95
C GLY A 479 -7.88 1.18 -22.68
N VAL A 480 -7.41 2.39 -22.35
CA VAL A 480 -7.88 3.64 -22.95
C VAL A 480 -6.79 4.25 -23.83
N LEU A 481 -7.15 4.72 -25.02
CA LEU A 481 -6.20 5.37 -25.93
C LEU A 481 -5.73 6.73 -25.37
N SER A 482 -4.43 6.89 -25.21
CA SER A 482 -3.80 8.17 -24.85
C SER A 482 -3.60 9.07 -26.07
N VAL A 483 -3.52 8.47 -27.25
CA VAL A 483 -3.45 9.14 -28.56
C VAL A 483 -4.38 8.43 -29.55
N GLY A 484 -4.96 9.17 -30.49
CA GLY A 484 -5.82 8.56 -31.53
C GLY A 484 -5.01 7.71 -32.50
N THR A 485 -5.61 6.63 -33.02
CA THR A 485 -4.88 5.66 -33.87
C THR A 485 -4.36 6.27 -35.17
N GLY A 486 -5.09 7.24 -35.75
CA GLY A 486 -4.69 7.95 -36.96
C GLY A 486 -3.40 8.78 -36.81
N GLU A 487 -3.07 9.21 -35.59
CA GLU A 487 -1.89 10.05 -35.32
C GLU A 487 -0.65 9.23 -34.92
N MET A 488 -0.84 7.95 -34.56
CA MET A 488 0.23 7.10 -34.01
C MET A 488 1.42 6.92 -34.96
N ARG A 489 1.17 6.73 -36.25
CA ARG A 489 2.25 6.59 -37.25
C ARG A 489 3.05 7.87 -37.43
N GLY A 490 2.43 9.03 -37.23
CA GLY A 490 3.11 10.33 -37.28
C GLY A 490 4.00 10.55 -36.05
N LEU A 491 3.48 10.22 -34.85
CA LEU A 491 4.19 10.41 -33.59
C LEU A 491 5.38 9.45 -33.41
N LYS A 492 5.25 8.20 -33.87
CA LYS A 492 6.27 7.11 -33.81
C LYS A 492 6.75 6.70 -32.41
N LYS A 493 6.54 7.51 -31.37
CA LYS A 493 6.96 7.28 -29.99
C LYS A 493 5.95 7.87 -29.01
N GLY A 494 5.88 7.29 -27.82
CA GLY A 494 4.94 7.71 -26.77
C GLY A 494 4.07 6.55 -26.30
N VAL A 495 3.28 6.81 -25.26
CA VAL A 495 2.31 5.86 -24.73
C VAL A 495 1.08 5.90 -25.64
N ALA A 496 0.65 4.72 -26.09
CA ALA A 496 -0.52 4.54 -26.94
C ALA A 496 -1.77 4.23 -26.13
N VAL A 497 -1.65 3.32 -25.15
CA VAL A 497 -2.76 2.89 -24.30
C VAL A 497 -2.33 3.01 -22.84
N GLU A 498 -3.16 3.69 -22.06
CA GLU A 498 -3.01 3.87 -20.62
C GLU A 498 -4.14 3.18 -19.86
N GLY A 499 -3.76 2.68 -18.68
CA GLY A 499 -4.69 2.04 -17.76
C GLY A 499 -5.33 0.78 -18.34
N GLY A 500 -6.00 0.04 -17.45
CA GLY A 500 -6.87 -1.05 -17.83
C GLY A 500 -6.52 -2.37 -17.17
N HIS A 501 -6.81 -3.45 -17.89
CA HIS A 501 -6.96 -4.80 -17.35
C HIS A 501 -6.38 -5.82 -18.33
N MET A 502 -5.56 -6.75 -17.85
CA MET A 502 -4.88 -7.76 -18.68
C MET A 502 -5.07 -9.18 -18.16
N LEU A 503 -4.78 -10.15 -19.02
CA LEU A 503 -4.79 -11.55 -18.63
C LEU A 503 -3.80 -11.81 -17.49
N GLY A 504 -4.26 -12.52 -16.46
CA GLY A 504 -3.44 -12.92 -15.32
C GLY A 504 -3.30 -11.90 -14.20
N ASP A 505 -3.85 -10.69 -14.37
CA ASP A 505 -3.90 -9.67 -13.31
C ASP A 505 -4.90 -10.03 -12.20
N GLY A 506 -4.98 -9.20 -11.16
CA GLY A 506 -5.88 -9.46 -10.02
C GLY A 506 -7.36 -9.47 -10.41
N LEU A 507 -7.75 -8.66 -11.40
CA LEU A 507 -9.14 -8.59 -11.84
C LEU A 507 -9.51 -9.82 -12.69
N TRP A 508 -8.56 -10.34 -13.48
CA TRP A 508 -8.71 -11.58 -14.23
C TRP A 508 -8.93 -12.76 -13.29
N ARG A 509 -8.06 -12.88 -12.27
CA ARG A 509 -8.16 -13.94 -11.25
C ARG A 509 -9.48 -13.85 -10.51
N PHE A 510 -9.90 -12.65 -10.10
CA PHE A 510 -11.20 -12.43 -9.49
C PHE A 510 -12.36 -12.97 -10.35
N GLY A 511 -12.32 -12.76 -11.66
CA GLY A 511 -13.36 -13.25 -12.57
C GLY A 511 -13.35 -14.77 -12.79
N VAL A 512 -12.17 -15.40 -12.74
CA VAL A 512 -12.03 -16.85 -13.00
C VAL A 512 -12.21 -17.69 -11.74
N GLU A 513 -11.70 -17.23 -10.60
CA GLU A 513 -11.67 -17.98 -9.33
C GLU A 513 -12.86 -17.62 -8.42
N GLY A 514 -13.50 -16.48 -8.64
CA GLY A 514 -14.61 -16.00 -7.81
C GLY A 514 -14.15 -15.53 -6.41
N LEU A 515 -15.11 -15.25 -5.54
CA LEU A 515 -14.90 -14.67 -4.19
C LEU A 515 -14.58 -15.70 -3.10
N GLY A 516 -13.89 -16.79 -3.44
CA GLY A 516 -13.64 -17.86 -2.46
C GLY A 516 -12.42 -18.70 -2.80
N GLY A 517 -11.37 -18.06 -3.31
CA GLY A 517 -10.09 -18.70 -3.63
C GLY A 517 -9.01 -18.36 -2.63
#